data_AF-A0A534VFN6-F1
#
_entry.id   AF-A0A534VFN6-F1
#
_cell.length_a   1.000
_cell.length_b   1.000
_cell.length_c   1.000
_cell.angle_alpha   90.00
_cell.angle_beta   90.00
_cell.angle_gamma   90.00
#
_symmetry.space_group_name_H-M   'P 1'
#
loop_
_entity.id
_entity.type
_entity.pdbx_description
1 polymer ?
#
loop_
_entity_poly.entity_id
_entity_poly.type
_entity_poly.pdbx_seq_one_letter_code
_entity_poly.pdbx_strand_id
1 'polypeptide(L)'
;MVEDHSAVTLDKVGEVLRLYTKALSGREIHLVASGAGGTRGAGWLTPSDEGKAVILKLPSKIDRFPSKKENFAWYKVILTHQAGHVEFGTLEFRFARPSRHFADWRLHLARNRNLENSGSDLERFFRLFPDRQLGTAVFEIIEDARIDARIVASYAGIRLLFRRVSEFVAAARPRLAALPLREAFLEALVQASLGGDPMKEASEELRSDLRSGLEVFNKIKEADATVEDAVEAALRIYEIAARLPNVPIDECEHEHDRPRPRRSDDAPPNELADPVADPNEMPFTPPPAVEFRLDNDQQFHQFEIKTNSDDRDGVISAGNDPQGPLGRDEPFSYLYPEWDFRAGAYRSRWCHVRDRIIDEGTSDFYSETLAEHRP
;
A
#
# COMPACT_ATOMS: atom_id res chain seq x y z
N MET A 1 -1.31 -40.24 -9.63
CA MET A 1 -0.54 -39.00 -9.85
C MET A 1 -1.45 -38.07 -10.63
N VAL A 2 -2.08 -37.11 -9.97
CA VAL A 2 -3.00 -36.17 -10.63
C VAL A 2 -2.14 -35.06 -11.21
N GLU A 3 -2.19 -34.87 -12.53
CA GLU A 3 -1.50 -33.79 -13.21
C GLU A 3 -2.01 -32.43 -12.68
N ASP A 4 -1.04 -31.58 -12.37
CA ASP A 4 -1.19 -30.23 -11.82
C ASP A 4 -1.73 -29.26 -12.91
N HIS A 5 -3.04 -29.36 -13.19
CA HIS A 5 -3.68 -28.58 -14.26
C HIS A 5 -4.09 -27.16 -13.83
N SER A 6 -4.02 -26.83 -12.54
CA SER A 6 -4.45 -25.53 -11.99
C SER A 6 -3.30 -24.54 -11.81
N ALA A 7 -2.06 -24.99 -11.64
CA ALA A 7 -0.93 -24.10 -11.47
C ALA A 7 -0.72 -23.14 -12.65
N VAL A 8 -0.25 -21.92 -12.34
CA VAL A 8 0.12 -20.90 -13.31
C VAL A 8 1.58 -20.51 -13.11
N THR A 9 2.39 -20.76 -14.13
CA THR A 9 3.81 -20.40 -14.16
C THR A 9 4.02 -19.07 -14.87
N LEU A 10 4.94 -18.25 -14.36
CA LEU A 10 5.15 -16.88 -14.84
C LEU A 10 5.59 -16.83 -16.31
N ASP A 11 6.39 -17.81 -16.76
CA ASP A 11 6.82 -17.95 -18.16
C ASP A 11 5.63 -18.03 -19.14
N LYS A 12 4.53 -18.69 -18.74
CA LYS A 12 3.35 -18.88 -19.60
C LYS A 12 2.45 -17.65 -19.67
N VAL A 13 2.45 -16.81 -18.64
CA VAL A 13 1.53 -15.67 -18.53
C VAL A 13 2.23 -14.31 -18.52
N GLY A 14 3.57 -14.30 -18.54
CA GLY A 14 4.40 -13.11 -18.37
C GLY A 14 4.09 -12.00 -19.35
N GLU A 15 3.84 -12.31 -20.62
CA GLU A 15 3.53 -11.29 -21.62
C GLU A 15 2.17 -10.63 -21.37
N VAL A 16 1.15 -11.41 -20.99
CA VAL A 16 -0.17 -10.87 -20.63
C VAL A 16 -0.07 -10.00 -19.37
N LEU A 17 0.73 -10.43 -18.39
CA LEU A 17 0.98 -9.68 -17.17
C LEU A 17 1.79 -8.40 -17.44
N ARG A 18 2.77 -8.43 -18.34
CA ARG A 18 3.53 -7.25 -18.77
C ARG A 18 2.61 -6.20 -19.38
N LEU A 19 1.75 -6.60 -20.32
CA LEU A 19 0.74 -5.72 -20.93
C LEU A 19 -0.21 -5.15 -19.87
N TYR A 20 -0.66 -5.99 -18.93
CA TYR A 20 -1.51 -5.57 -17.82
C TYR A 20 -0.84 -4.49 -16.94
N THR A 21 0.42 -4.70 -16.56
CA THR A 21 1.15 -3.75 -15.70
C THR A 21 1.49 -2.45 -16.43
N LYS A 22 1.78 -2.51 -17.74
CA LYS A 22 1.95 -1.34 -18.60
C LYS A 22 0.65 -0.54 -18.73
N ALA A 23 -0.49 -1.23 -18.85
CA ALA A 23 -1.79 -0.58 -18.90
C ALA A 23 -2.18 0.08 -17.56
N LEU A 24 -1.72 -0.44 -16.42
CA LEU A 24 -1.94 0.22 -15.12
C LEU A 24 -1.00 1.40 -14.92
N SER A 25 0.31 1.16 -14.99
CA SER A 25 1.32 2.14 -14.59
C SER A 25 1.72 3.16 -15.67
N GLY A 26 1.37 2.91 -16.94
CA GLY A 26 1.87 3.67 -18.09
C GLY A 26 3.37 3.50 -18.37
N ARG A 27 4.07 2.62 -17.65
CA ARG A 27 5.53 2.39 -17.77
C ARG A 27 5.82 0.98 -18.26
N GLU A 28 6.96 0.79 -18.91
CA GLU A 28 7.47 -0.55 -19.20
C GLU A 28 8.05 -1.18 -17.92
N ILE A 29 7.44 -2.28 -17.49
CA ILE A 29 7.83 -3.04 -16.30
C ILE A 29 8.30 -4.42 -16.75
N HIS A 30 9.55 -4.76 -16.46
CA HIS A 30 10.12 -6.08 -16.71
C HIS A 30 9.81 -7.02 -15.56
N LEU A 31 9.04 -8.06 -15.84
CA LEU A 31 8.70 -9.10 -14.87
C LEU A 31 9.79 -10.16 -14.85
N VAL A 32 10.37 -10.40 -13.68
CA VAL A 32 11.42 -11.40 -13.47
C VAL A 32 10.92 -12.43 -12.47
N ALA A 33 11.14 -13.72 -12.75
CA ALA A 33 10.84 -14.77 -11.80
C ALA A 33 11.79 -14.69 -10.60
N SER A 34 11.24 -14.63 -9.39
CA SER A 34 12.02 -14.84 -8.17
C SER A 34 12.50 -16.29 -8.14
N GLY A 35 13.80 -16.49 -7.85
CA GLY A 35 14.39 -17.82 -7.75
C GLY A 35 13.72 -18.66 -6.66
N ALA A 36 13.83 -20.00 -6.77
CA ALA A 36 13.13 -20.97 -5.92
C ALA A 36 13.59 -21.02 -4.43
N GLY A 37 14.23 -19.97 -3.91
CA GLY A 37 14.70 -19.91 -2.53
C GLY A 37 14.97 -18.47 -2.11
N GLY A 38 14.01 -17.85 -1.44
CA GLY A 38 14.15 -16.53 -0.84
C GLY A 38 12.96 -15.63 -1.13
N THR A 39 11.99 -15.63 -0.22
CA THR A 39 10.96 -14.58 -0.11
C THR A 39 11.52 -13.26 0.41
N ARG A 40 12.81 -13.21 0.81
CA ARG A 40 13.45 -11.98 1.31
C ARG A 40 13.89 -11.09 0.15
N GLY A 41 13.27 -9.91 0.06
CA GLY A 41 13.64 -8.86 -0.89
C GLY A 41 13.11 -9.01 -2.32
N ALA A 42 12.07 -9.81 -2.52
CA ALA A 42 11.27 -9.75 -3.74
C ALA A 42 10.02 -8.95 -3.40
N GLY A 43 9.89 -7.74 -3.94
CA GLY A 43 8.64 -7.00 -3.79
C GLY A 43 8.55 -5.73 -4.57
N TRP A 44 9.55 -4.87 -4.51
CA TRP A 44 9.41 -3.56 -5.13
C TRP A 44 9.92 -3.46 -6.57
N LEU A 45 9.34 -2.49 -7.27
CA LEU A 45 9.73 -1.96 -8.56
C LEU A 45 11.13 -1.30 -8.51
N THR A 46 12.18 -2.04 -8.85
CA THR A 46 13.57 -1.53 -8.87
C THR A 46 13.92 -0.87 -10.20
N PRO A 47 14.56 0.31 -10.24
CA PRO A 47 15.12 0.84 -11.48
C PRO A 47 16.07 -0.17 -12.12
N SER A 48 15.97 -0.40 -13.43
CA SER A 48 17.00 -1.14 -14.16
C SER A 48 18.27 -0.30 -14.28
N ASP A 49 19.41 -0.95 -14.48
CA ASP A 49 20.71 -0.30 -14.69
C ASP A 49 20.71 0.66 -15.91
N GLU A 50 19.72 0.56 -16.79
CA GLU A 50 19.54 1.41 -17.97
C GLU A 50 18.54 2.56 -17.75
N GLY A 51 17.95 2.71 -16.56
CA GLY A 51 17.07 3.81 -16.15
C GLY A 51 15.72 3.94 -16.88
N LYS A 52 15.50 3.19 -17.96
CA LYS A 52 14.29 3.25 -18.80
C LYS A 52 13.18 2.30 -18.38
N ALA A 53 13.50 1.27 -17.61
CA ALA A 53 12.55 0.22 -17.26
C ALA A 53 12.66 -0.18 -15.80
N VAL A 54 11.58 -0.72 -15.26
CA VAL A 54 11.48 -1.06 -13.85
C VAL A 54 11.33 -2.56 -13.70
N ILE A 55 12.11 -3.20 -12.85
CA ILE A 55 12.10 -4.65 -12.66
C ILE A 55 11.20 -4.98 -11.48
N LEU A 56 10.26 -5.91 -11.68
CA LEU A 56 9.42 -6.46 -10.62
C LEU A 56 9.65 -7.97 -10.53
N LYS A 57 10.06 -8.44 -9.35
CA LYS A 57 10.24 -9.87 -9.06
C LYS A 57 8.92 -10.48 -8.63
N LEU A 58 8.49 -11.54 -9.30
CA LEU A 58 7.26 -12.28 -9.01
C LEU A 58 7.55 -13.75 -8.71
N PRO A 59 6.70 -14.46 -7.95
CA PRO A 59 6.79 -15.91 -7.84
C PRO A 59 6.85 -16.57 -9.22
N SER A 60 7.71 -17.57 -9.39
CA SER A 60 7.85 -18.30 -10.67
C SER A 60 6.64 -19.19 -10.99
N LYS A 61 5.91 -19.62 -9.94
CA LYS A 61 4.71 -20.45 -10.00
C LYS A 61 3.74 -20.05 -8.91
N ILE A 62 2.45 -19.96 -9.24
CA ILE A 62 1.35 -19.84 -8.28
C ILE A 62 0.46 -21.06 -8.42
N ASP A 63 0.24 -21.73 -7.30
CA ASP A 63 -0.56 -22.96 -7.17
C ASP A 63 -1.25 -22.97 -5.81
N ARG A 64 -2.15 -22.00 -5.61
CA ARG A 64 -2.87 -21.77 -4.34
C ARG A 64 -4.33 -22.20 -4.42
N PHE A 65 -4.90 -22.20 -5.63
CA PHE A 65 -6.31 -22.47 -5.87
C PHE A 65 -6.50 -23.63 -6.87
N PRO A 66 -7.62 -24.37 -6.78
CA PRO A 66 -7.98 -25.39 -7.76
C PRO A 66 -8.25 -24.85 -9.16
N SER A 67 -8.44 -23.53 -9.33
CA SER A 67 -8.68 -22.91 -10.63
C SER A 67 -7.45 -22.17 -11.15
N LYS A 68 -7.07 -22.48 -12.40
CA LYS A 68 -6.08 -21.72 -13.16
C LYS A 68 -6.43 -20.22 -13.25
N LYS A 69 -7.73 -19.90 -13.33
CA LYS A 69 -8.21 -18.51 -13.38
C LYS A 69 -7.91 -17.77 -12.07
N GLU A 70 -8.03 -18.45 -10.94
CA GLU A 70 -7.76 -17.87 -9.61
C GLU A 70 -6.26 -17.72 -9.35
N ASN A 71 -5.46 -18.73 -9.71
CA ASN A 71 -4.00 -18.63 -9.66
C ASN A 71 -3.47 -17.50 -10.56
N PHE A 72 -4.05 -17.31 -11.75
CA PHE A 72 -3.73 -16.17 -12.61
C PHE A 72 -4.20 -14.83 -12.02
N ALA A 73 -5.35 -14.80 -11.34
CA ALA A 73 -5.84 -13.59 -10.67
C ALA A 73 -4.93 -13.14 -9.52
N TRP A 74 -4.26 -14.07 -8.83
CA TRP A 74 -3.29 -13.73 -7.78
C TRP A 74 -2.14 -12.90 -8.31
N TYR A 75 -1.58 -13.24 -9.49
CA TYR A 75 -0.57 -12.40 -10.15
C TYR A 75 -1.10 -10.99 -10.41
N LYS A 76 -2.35 -10.85 -10.84
CA LYS A 76 -2.95 -9.52 -11.05
C LYS A 76 -3.04 -8.73 -9.76
N VAL A 77 -3.40 -9.35 -8.64
CA VAL A 77 -3.46 -8.69 -7.33
C VAL A 77 -2.06 -8.19 -6.93
N ILE A 78 -1.03 -9.04 -7.04
CA ILE A 78 0.37 -8.64 -6.78
C ILE A 78 0.76 -7.44 -7.64
N LEU A 79 0.55 -7.53 -8.95
CA LEU A 79 0.94 -6.48 -9.89
C LEU A 79 0.19 -5.18 -9.65
N THR A 80 -1.09 -5.25 -9.30
CA THR A 80 -1.89 -4.06 -9.01
C THR A 80 -1.40 -3.39 -7.74
N HIS A 81 -1.09 -4.17 -6.71
CA HIS A 81 -0.51 -3.65 -5.47
C HIS A 81 0.79 -2.89 -5.74
N GLN A 82 1.71 -3.55 -6.45
CA GLN A 82 3.02 -2.99 -6.76
C GLN A 82 2.97 -1.78 -7.69
N ALA A 83 2.11 -1.80 -8.70
CA ALA A 83 1.85 -0.62 -9.53
C ALA A 83 1.20 0.51 -8.71
N GLY A 84 0.35 0.17 -7.73
CA GLY A 84 -0.34 1.10 -6.86
C GLY A 84 0.60 2.00 -6.07
N HIS A 85 1.73 1.50 -5.59
CA HIS A 85 2.71 2.34 -4.89
C HIS A 85 3.31 3.44 -5.79
N VAL A 86 3.51 3.13 -7.08
CA VAL A 86 3.96 4.14 -8.05
C VAL A 86 2.81 5.09 -8.39
N GLU A 87 1.65 4.56 -8.71
CA GLU A 87 0.50 5.37 -9.16
C GLU A 87 -0.08 6.27 -8.07
N PHE A 88 -0.05 5.82 -6.82
CA PHE A 88 -0.55 6.55 -5.66
C PHE A 88 0.55 7.24 -4.85
N GLY A 89 1.73 7.41 -5.46
CA GLY A 89 2.73 8.38 -5.07
C GLY A 89 3.53 8.03 -3.82
N THR A 90 3.71 6.75 -3.47
CA THR A 90 4.56 6.33 -2.34
C THR A 90 5.98 6.89 -2.45
N LEU A 91 6.54 6.88 -3.66
CA LEU A 91 7.89 7.38 -3.94
C LEU A 91 7.95 8.91 -4.14
N GLU A 92 6.80 9.59 -4.13
CA GLU A 92 6.70 11.03 -4.30
C GLU A 92 6.57 11.75 -2.96
N PHE A 93 6.93 11.09 -1.86
CA PHE A 93 6.95 11.68 -0.54
C PHE A 93 7.85 12.91 -0.51
N ARG A 94 7.31 14.01 0.02
CA ARG A 94 8.05 15.25 0.26
C ARG A 94 7.89 15.63 1.72
N PHE A 95 9.01 15.74 2.43
CA PHE A 95 8.98 15.96 3.88
C PHE A 95 8.23 17.25 4.25
N ALA A 96 8.35 18.29 3.42
CA ALA A 96 7.72 19.59 3.63
C ALA A 96 6.29 19.72 3.08
N ARG A 97 5.81 18.76 2.25
CA ARG A 97 4.43 18.82 1.73
C ARG A 97 3.48 18.53 2.91
N PRO A 98 2.40 19.29 3.13
CA PRO A 98 1.47 19.04 4.23
C PRO A 98 0.66 17.76 4.00
N SER A 99 0.30 17.09 5.11
CA SER A 99 -0.69 16.01 5.10
C SER A 99 -2.12 16.58 5.00
N ARG A 100 -3.11 15.73 4.73
CA ARG A 100 -4.52 16.12 4.54
C ARG A 100 -5.40 15.79 5.74
N HIS A 101 -5.14 14.65 6.39
CA HIS A 101 -6.00 14.06 7.41
C HIS A 101 -5.41 14.12 8.82
N PHE A 102 -4.19 14.64 8.94
CA PHE A 102 -3.42 14.69 10.19
C PHE A 102 -2.76 16.05 10.39
N ALA A 103 -2.43 16.37 11.64
CA ALA A 103 -1.48 17.45 11.93
C ALA A 103 -0.05 16.98 11.61
N ASP A 104 0.77 17.85 11.01
CA ASP A 104 2.13 17.50 10.58
C ASP A 104 3.13 17.45 11.75
N TRP A 105 3.20 16.32 12.47
CA TRP A 105 4.14 16.11 13.58
C TRP A 105 5.58 16.07 13.09
N ARG A 106 5.83 15.55 11.88
CA ARG A 106 7.19 15.36 11.34
C ARG A 106 8.02 16.64 11.34
N LEU A 107 7.41 17.80 11.10
CA LEU A 107 8.11 19.08 11.06
C LEU A 107 8.57 19.51 12.46
N HIS A 108 7.72 19.32 13.47
CA HIS A 108 8.03 19.60 14.86
C HIS A 108 9.14 18.67 15.39
N LEU A 109 8.99 17.36 15.16
CA LEU A 109 9.98 16.36 15.58
C LEU A 109 11.35 16.59 14.92
N ALA A 110 11.36 16.93 13.62
CA ALA A 110 12.60 17.21 12.91
C ALA A 110 13.34 18.45 13.45
N ARG A 111 12.60 19.49 13.87
CA ARG A 111 13.19 20.68 14.51
C ARG A 111 13.89 20.33 15.81
N ASN A 112 13.21 19.59 16.68
CA ASN A 112 13.76 19.22 17.99
C ASN A 112 15.01 18.33 17.85
N ARG A 113 15.06 17.49 16.81
CA ARG A 113 16.22 16.63 16.49
C ARG A 113 17.28 17.28 15.59
N ASN A 114 17.16 18.57 15.24
CA ASN A 114 18.05 19.25 14.30
C ASN A 114 18.23 18.54 12.94
N LEU A 115 17.15 17.97 12.39
CA LEU A 115 17.13 17.22 11.13
C LEU A 115 16.67 18.06 9.92
N GLU A 116 16.66 19.39 10.03
CA GLU A 116 15.99 20.26 9.04
C GLU A 116 16.57 20.19 7.61
N ASN A 117 17.86 19.87 7.47
CA ASN A 117 18.57 19.84 6.19
C ASN A 117 19.33 18.53 5.95
N SER A 118 18.91 17.43 6.58
CA SER A 118 19.70 16.20 6.64
C SER A 118 19.14 15.09 5.74
N GLY A 119 19.89 14.73 4.71
CA GLY A 119 19.62 13.55 3.87
C GLY A 119 18.44 13.72 2.92
N SER A 120 17.98 12.60 2.35
CA SER A 120 16.76 12.57 1.54
C SER A 120 15.50 12.75 2.41
N ASP A 121 14.37 13.13 1.80
CA ASP A 121 13.08 13.27 2.50
C ASP A 121 12.72 12.01 3.32
N LEU A 122 12.92 10.83 2.73
CA LEU A 122 12.62 9.54 3.36
C LEU A 122 13.60 9.17 4.46
N GLU A 123 14.90 9.41 4.26
CA GLU A 123 15.93 9.19 5.27
C GLU A 123 15.67 10.09 6.49
N ARG A 124 15.32 11.35 6.25
CA ARG A 124 14.95 12.31 7.29
C ARG A 124 13.75 11.82 8.09
N PHE A 125 12.73 11.26 7.43
CA PHE A 125 11.58 10.64 8.09
C PHE A 125 11.98 9.47 8.99
N PHE A 126 12.73 8.49 8.47
CA PHE A 126 13.10 7.33 9.29
C PHE A 126 14.05 7.66 10.45
N ARG A 127 14.80 8.77 10.37
CA ARG A 127 15.61 9.28 11.49
C ARG A 127 14.77 9.88 12.64
N LEU A 128 13.47 10.07 12.46
CA LEU A 128 12.58 10.50 13.54
C LEU A 128 12.36 9.39 14.56
N PHE A 129 12.37 8.12 14.15
CA PHE A 129 12.12 6.98 15.03
C PHE A 129 13.35 6.64 15.88
N PRO A 130 13.19 6.52 17.21
CA PRO A 130 14.22 5.95 18.08
C PRO A 130 14.57 4.51 17.72
N ASP A 131 13.54 3.67 17.54
CA ASP A 131 13.66 2.31 17.01
C ASP A 131 13.32 2.30 15.51
N ARG A 132 14.34 2.18 14.67
CA ARG A 132 14.18 2.17 13.20
C ARG A 132 13.42 0.94 12.70
N GLN A 133 13.61 -0.22 13.31
CA GLN A 133 12.98 -1.46 12.84
C GLN A 133 11.46 -1.39 13.06
N LEU A 134 11.05 -0.94 14.25
CA LEU A 134 9.64 -0.71 14.56
C LEU A 134 9.05 0.41 13.69
N GLY A 135 9.78 1.52 13.51
CA GLY A 135 9.35 2.63 12.64
C GLY A 135 9.10 2.21 11.19
N THR A 136 10.02 1.41 10.61
CA THR A 136 9.87 0.85 9.26
C THR A 136 8.68 -0.08 9.17
N ALA A 137 8.55 -1.05 10.09
CA ALA A 137 7.43 -1.99 10.08
C ALA A 137 6.08 -1.26 10.18
N VAL A 138 5.97 -0.25 11.04
CA VAL A 138 4.76 0.57 11.16
C VAL A 138 4.47 1.30 9.86
N PHE A 139 5.46 1.96 9.25
CA PHE A 139 5.25 2.67 7.99
C PHE A 139 4.78 1.74 6.87
N GLU A 140 5.39 0.58 6.72
CA GLU A 140 5.02 -0.40 5.69
C GLU A 140 3.57 -0.87 5.85
N ILE A 141 3.13 -1.20 7.07
CA ILE A 141 1.75 -1.62 7.34
C ILE A 141 0.74 -0.52 6.96
N ILE A 142 1.07 0.73 7.30
CA ILE A 142 0.20 1.88 7.03
C ILE A 142 0.16 2.21 5.53
N GLU A 143 1.31 2.18 4.88
CA GLU A 143 1.44 2.48 3.47
C GLU A 143 0.77 1.42 2.60
N ASP A 144 0.97 0.13 2.90
CA ASP A 144 0.25 -0.98 2.28
C ASP A 144 -1.27 -0.82 2.41
N ALA A 145 -1.75 -0.47 3.61
CA ALA A 145 -3.17 -0.27 3.84
C ALA A 145 -3.75 0.91 3.05
N ARG A 146 -2.97 1.98 2.89
CA ARG A 146 -3.33 3.12 2.03
C ARG A 146 -3.42 2.68 0.57
N ILE A 147 -2.43 1.92 0.08
CA ILE A 147 -2.43 1.40 -1.29
C ILE A 147 -3.61 0.47 -1.54
N ASP A 148 -3.89 -0.47 -0.64
CA ASP A 148 -5.05 -1.36 -0.72
C ASP A 148 -6.35 -0.58 -0.86
N ALA A 149 -6.55 0.43 0.00
CA ALA A 149 -7.73 1.28 -0.04
C ALA A 149 -7.84 2.05 -1.37
N ARG A 150 -6.73 2.61 -1.86
CA ARG A 150 -6.67 3.35 -3.14
C ARG A 150 -6.93 2.44 -4.34
N ILE A 151 -6.43 1.21 -4.34
CA ILE A 151 -6.68 0.21 -5.37
C ILE A 151 -8.16 -0.17 -5.40
N VAL A 152 -8.72 -0.51 -4.25
CA VAL A 152 -10.13 -0.88 -4.15
C VAL A 152 -11.01 0.31 -4.54
N ALA A 153 -10.69 1.54 -4.15
CA ALA A 153 -11.44 2.72 -4.57
C ALA A 153 -11.37 2.95 -6.09
N SER A 154 -10.17 2.86 -6.69
CA SER A 154 -9.92 3.29 -8.07
C SER A 154 -10.26 2.24 -9.12
N TYR A 155 -10.10 0.94 -8.83
CA TYR A 155 -10.26 -0.12 -9.83
C TYR A 155 -11.39 -1.09 -9.50
N ALA A 156 -12.60 -0.76 -9.95
CA ALA A 156 -13.77 -1.63 -9.75
C ALA A 156 -13.56 -3.09 -10.22
N GLY A 157 -12.83 -3.28 -11.33
CA GLY A 157 -12.59 -4.60 -11.93
C GLY A 157 -11.73 -5.56 -11.10
N ILE A 158 -10.84 -5.06 -10.22
CA ILE A 158 -9.99 -5.92 -9.37
C ILE A 158 -10.61 -6.19 -8.00
N ARG A 159 -11.60 -5.39 -7.54
CA ARG A 159 -12.14 -5.44 -6.16
C ARG A 159 -12.51 -6.84 -5.69
N LEU A 160 -13.25 -7.60 -6.50
CA LEU A 160 -13.68 -8.96 -6.14
C LEU A 160 -12.50 -9.92 -6.00
N LEU A 161 -11.53 -9.82 -6.90
CA LEU A 161 -10.31 -10.63 -6.86
C LEU A 161 -9.46 -10.25 -5.66
N PHE A 162 -9.28 -8.94 -5.45
CA PHE A 162 -8.53 -8.38 -4.32
C PHE A 162 -9.12 -8.85 -2.98
N ARG A 163 -10.45 -8.75 -2.81
CA ARG A 163 -11.13 -9.22 -1.61
C ARG A 163 -10.93 -10.72 -1.38
N ARG A 164 -11.14 -11.55 -2.40
CA ARG A 164 -10.96 -13.01 -2.28
C ARG A 164 -9.53 -13.38 -1.88
N VAL A 165 -8.52 -12.72 -2.48
CA VAL A 165 -7.11 -12.93 -2.12
C VAL A 165 -6.84 -12.46 -0.69
N SER A 166 -7.37 -11.30 -0.30
CA SER A 166 -7.23 -10.76 1.06
C SER A 166 -7.85 -11.70 2.11
N GLU A 167 -9.05 -12.21 1.86
CA GLU A 167 -9.74 -13.19 2.73
C GLU A 167 -8.93 -14.49 2.85
N PHE A 168 -8.36 -14.98 1.75
CA PHE A 168 -7.52 -16.17 1.76
C PHE A 168 -6.24 -15.96 2.59
N VAL A 169 -5.57 -14.81 2.45
CA VAL A 169 -4.38 -14.51 3.25
C VAL A 169 -4.75 -14.25 4.71
N ALA A 170 -5.86 -13.57 4.98
CA ALA A 170 -6.38 -13.32 6.32
C ALA A 170 -6.59 -14.63 7.10
N ALA A 171 -7.11 -15.67 6.44
CA ALA A 171 -7.36 -16.97 7.06
C ALA A 171 -6.08 -17.71 7.51
N ALA A 172 -4.92 -17.37 6.96
CA ALA A 172 -3.63 -17.97 7.31
C ALA A 172 -2.83 -17.12 8.33
N ARG A 173 -3.37 -15.98 8.77
CA ARG A 173 -2.68 -15.09 9.71
C ARG A 173 -2.60 -15.69 11.12
N PRO A 174 -1.55 -15.36 11.89
CA PRO A 174 -1.42 -15.80 13.28
C PRO A 174 -2.57 -15.25 14.14
N ARG A 175 -2.94 -16.02 15.18
CA ARG A 175 -3.89 -15.54 16.20
C ARG A 175 -3.22 -14.49 17.07
N LEU A 176 -3.91 -13.39 17.35
CA LEU A 176 -3.37 -12.29 18.16
C LEU A 176 -2.92 -12.77 19.55
N ALA A 177 -3.68 -13.67 20.16
CA ALA A 177 -3.38 -14.25 21.49
C ALA A 177 -2.09 -15.09 21.55
N ALA A 178 -1.53 -15.48 20.39
CA ALA A 178 -0.30 -16.25 20.31
C ALA A 178 0.94 -15.37 20.08
N LEU A 179 0.77 -14.06 19.99
CA LEU A 179 1.84 -13.10 19.74
C LEU A 179 2.10 -12.25 20.98
N PRO A 180 3.34 -11.80 21.20
CA PRO A 180 3.63 -10.76 22.19
C PRO A 180 2.82 -9.48 21.94
N LEU A 181 2.55 -8.69 22.98
CA LEU A 181 1.59 -7.56 22.90
C LEU A 181 1.87 -6.55 21.78
N ARG A 182 3.13 -6.12 21.62
CA ARG A 182 3.53 -5.17 20.57
C ARG A 182 3.35 -5.78 19.18
N GLU A 183 3.76 -7.03 18.99
CA GLU A 183 3.57 -7.77 17.73
C GLU A 183 2.09 -8.01 17.42
N ALA A 184 1.29 -8.39 18.42
CA ALA A 184 -0.15 -8.59 18.32
C ALA A 184 -0.87 -7.29 17.90
N PHE A 185 -0.44 -6.13 18.42
CA PHE A 185 -0.96 -4.83 18.00
C PHE A 185 -0.71 -4.56 16.52
N LEU A 186 0.51 -4.76 16.03
CA LEU A 186 0.84 -4.54 14.61
C LEU A 186 0.16 -5.57 13.71
N GLU A 187 0.13 -6.83 14.10
CA GLU A 187 -0.59 -7.89 13.39
C GLU A 187 -2.08 -7.57 13.27
N ALA A 188 -2.70 -7.03 14.32
CA ALA A 188 -4.10 -6.61 14.28
C ALA A 188 -4.35 -5.54 13.20
N LEU A 189 -3.43 -4.59 13.02
CA LEU A 189 -3.52 -3.60 11.93
C LEU A 189 -3.37 -4.26 10.55
N VAL A 190 -2.48 -5.26 10.41
CA VAL A 190 -2.39 -6.06 9.18
C VAL A 190 -3.70 -6.82 8.93
N GLN A 191 -4.30 -7.46 9.92
CA GLN A 191 -5.58 -8.14 9.74
C GLN A 191 -6.71 -7.17 9.37
N ALA A 192 -6.74 -5.98 9.97
CA ALA A 192 -7.68 -4.92 9.59
C ALA A 192 -7.45 -4.39 8.16
N SER A 193 -6.21 -4.40 7.67
CA SER A 193 -5.88 -4.05 6.28
C SER A 193 -6.46 -5.08 5.29
N LEU A 194 -6.48 -6.36 5.67
CA LEU A 194 -7.00 -7.47 4.87
C LEU A 194 -8.53 -7.61 4.90
N GLY A 195 -9.23 -6.72 5.62
CA GLY A 195 -10.68 -6.75 5.79
C GLY A 195 -11.17 -7.57 6.99
N GLY A 196 -10.26 -8.04 7.84
CA GLY A 196 -10.59 -8.66 9.12
C GLY A 196 -11.07 -7.65 10.17
N ASP A 197 -11.60 -8.18 11.27
CA ASP A 197 -12.09 -7.41 12.42
C ASP A 197 -11.33 -7.85 13.69
N PRO A 198 -10.10 -7.35 13.89
CA PRO A 198 -9.21 -7.82 14.96
C PRO A 198 -9.76 -7.51 16.36
N MET A 199 -10.70 -6.58 16.50
CA MET A 199 -11.33 -6.23 17.79
C MET A 199 -12.14 -7.39 18.38
N LYS A 200 -12.54 -8.37 17.57
CA LYS A 200 -13.22 -9.59 18.05
C LYS A 200 -12.28 -10.51 18.80
N GLU A 201 -11.02 -10.60 18.37
CA GLU A 201 -10.02 -11.52 18.92
C GLU A 201 -9.03 -10.83 19.87
N ALA A 202 -9.05 -9.50 19.94
CA ALA A 202 -8.20 -8.73 20.85
C ALA A 202 -8.45 -9.11 22.32
N SER A 203 -7.37 -9.26 23.09
CA SER A 203 -7.43 -9.43 24.53
C SER A 203 -7.81 -8.11 25.23
N GLU A 204 -8.07 -8.15 26.54
CA GLU A 204 -8.43 -6.95 27.31
C GLU A 204 -7.27 -5.94 27.35
N GLU A 205 -6.04 -6.44 27.49
CA GLU A 205 -4.79 -5.70 27.52
C GLU A 205 -4.56 -4.91 26.22
N LEU A 206 -4.93 -5.51 25.08
CA LEU A 206 -4.72 -4.90 23.76
C LEU A 206 -5.86 -3.97 23.34
N ARG A 207 -7.08 -4.16 23.85
CA ARG A 207 -8.31 -3.55 23.31
C ARG A 207 -8.30 -2.03 23.23
N SER A 208 -7.79 -1.36 24.26
CA SER A 208 -7.75 0.12 24.33
C SER A 208 -6.76 0.71 23.33
N ASP A 209 -5.56 0.13 23.29
CA ASP A 209 -4.48 0.48 22.37
C ASP A 209 -4.87 0.22 20.92
N LEU A 210 -5.43 -0.96 20.63
CA LEU A 210 -5.91 -1.33 19.31
C LEU A 210 -7.03 -0.42 18.82
N ARG A 211 -7.97 -0.04 19.68
CA ARG A 211 -9.02 0.93 19.31
C ARG A 211 -8.42 2.25 18.86
N SER A 212 -7.46 2.77 19.64
CA SER A 212 -6.76 4.03 19.32
C SER A 212 -5.98 3.91 18.01
N GLY A 213 -5.30 2.77 17.79
CA GLY A 213 -4.59 2.47 16.57
C GLY A 213 -5.52 2.40 15.35
N LEU A 214 -6.67 1.72 15.48
CA LEU A 214 -7.66 1.59 14.41
C LEU A 214 -8.31 2.93 14.04
N GLU A 215 -8.48 3.86 14.99
CA GLU A 215 -8.96 5.22 14.70
C GLU A 215 -8.00 5.98 13.77
N VAL A 216 -6.69 5.91 14.02
CA VAL A 216 -5.65 6.47 13.15
C VAL A 216 -5.61 5.72 11.82
N PHE A 217 -5.62 4.40 11.88
CA PHE A 217 -5.54 3.50 10.73
C PHE A 217 -6.70 3.68 9.75
N ASN A 218 -7.92 3.91 10.22
CA ASN A 218 -9.06 4.06 9.32
C ASN A 218 -9.00 5.36 8.51
N LYS A 219 -8.35 6.42 9.02
CA LYS A 219 -8.16 7.68 8.26
C LYS A 219 -7.27 7.49 7.03
N ILE A 220 -6.30 6.57 7.04
CA ILE A 220 -5.47 6.33 5.86
C ILE A 220 -6.22 5.60 4.73
N LYS A 221 -7.43 5.09 5.00
CA LYS A 221 -8.28 4.43 4.00
C LYS A 221 -9.15 5.44 3.23
N GLU A 222 -9.12 6.71 3.60
CA GLU A 222 -9.82 7.76 2.87
C GLU A 222 -9.32 7.87 1.43
N ALA A 223 -10.22 8.08 0.48
CA ALA A 223 -9.94 7.96 -0.96
C ALA A 223 -8.87 8.94 -1.46
N ASP A 224 -8.69 10.05 -0.74
CA ASP A 224 -7.77 11.13 -1.10
C ASP A 224 -6.51 11.19 -0.23
N ALA A 225 -6.32 10.21 0.68
CA ALA A 225 -5.14 10.09 1.53
C ALA A 225 -3.85 9.97 0.70
N THR A 226 -2.83 10.69 1.14
CA THR A 226 -1.51 10.77 0.49
C THR A 226 -0.44 10.03 1.29
N VAL A 227 0.77 9.91 0.74
CA VAL A 227 1.91 9.34 1.47
C VAL A 227 2.30 10.20 2.68
N GLU A 228 2.02 11.50 2.66
CA GLU A 228 2.19 12.37 3.84
C GLU A 228 1.24 11.99 4.97
N ASP A 229 0.01 11.57 4.65
CA ASP A 229 -0.92 11.03 5.64
C ASP A 229 -0.42 9.69 6.21
N ALA A 230 0.15 8.82 5.37
CA ALA A 230 0.76 7.57 5.81
C ALA A 230 1.94 7.81 6.76
N VAL A 231 2.80 8.78 6.45
CA VAL A 231 3.91 9.21 7.30
C VAL A 231 3.40 9.75 8.65
N GLU A 232 2.38 10.60 8.66
CA GLU A 232 1.81 11.13 9.92
C GLU A 232 1.09 10.07 10.76
N ALA A 233 0.38 9.16 10.10
CA ALA A 233 -0.23 8.01 10.76
C ALA A 233 0.83 7.09 11.36
N ALA A 234 1.94 6.85 10.65
CA ALA A 234 3.03 6.02 11.14
C ALA A 234 3.65 6.57 12.43
N LEU A 235 3.83 7.89 12.56
CA LEU A 235 4.31 8.51 13.80
C LEU A 235 3.37 8.26 14.99
N ARG A 236 2.05 8.34 14.76
CA ARG A 236 1.03 8.11 15.80
C ARG A 236 0.93 6.64 16.18
N ILE A 237 0.98 5.74 15.21
CA ILE A 237 0.94 4.29 15.45
C ILE A 237 2.23 3.83 16.15
N TYR A 238 3.38 4.41 15.79
CA TYR A 238 4.64 4.15 16.47
C TYR A 238 4.55 4.51 17.96
N GLU A 239 4.02 5.67 18.33
CA GLU A 239 3.81 6.04 19.75
C GLU A 239 2.95 5.02 20.51
N ILE A 240 1.94 4.44 19.85
CA ILE A 240 1.08 3.41 20.44
C ILE A 240 1.82 2.08 20.55
N ALA A 241 2.63 1.71 19.56
CA ALA A 241 3.40 0.48 19.58
C ALA A 241 4.57 0.53 20.57
N ALA A 242 5.27 1.66 20.66
CA ALA A 242 6.42 1.86 21.55
C ALA A 242 6.04 1.74 23.02
N ARG A 243 4.84 2.19 23.42
CA ARG A 243 4.36 2.05 24.80
C ARG A 243 3.88 0.65 25.18
N LEU A 244 3.75 -0.26 24.22
CA LEU A 244 3.37 -1.65 24.49
C LEU A 244 4.65 -2.47 24.73
N PRO A 245 4.78 -3.20 25.85
CA PRO A 245 5.88 -4.12 26.04
C PRO A 245 5.77 -5.27 25.03
N ASN A 246 6.89 -5.86 24.60
CA ASN A 246 6.86 -7.04 23.73
C ASN A 246 6.94 -8.32 24.55
N VAL A 247 5.97 -8.52 25.44
CA VAL A 247 5.85 -9.70 26.31
C VAL A 247 4.64 -10.54 25.89
N PRO A 248 4.63 -11.85 26.18
CA PRO A 248 3.42 -12.68 26.04
C PRO A 248 2.22 -12.04 26.76
N ILE A 249 1.03 -12.14 26.17
CA ILE A 249 -0.18 -11.48 26.71
C ILE A 249 -0.52 -11.98 28.12
N ASP A 250 -0.31 -13.27 28.39
CA ASP A 250 -0.56 -13.92 29.67
C ASP A 250 0.48 -13.57 30.76
N GLU A 251 1.63 -13.03 30.38
CA GLU A 251 2.68 -12.58 31.30
C GLU A 251 2.64 -11.06 31.54
N CYS A 252 1.65 -10.36 30.97
CA CYS A 252 1.56 -8.92 31.05
C CYS A 252 0.95 -8.45 32.39
N GLU A 253 1.78 -7.91 33.27
CA GLU A 253 1.33 -7.22 34.50
C GLU A 253 1.07 -5.71 34.30
N HIS A 254 1.20 -5.18 33.07
CA HIS A 254 1.04 -3.74 32.80
C HIS A 254 -0.42 -3.28 32.98
N GLU A 255 -0.61 -2.15 33.67
CA GLU A 255 -1.92 -1.48 33.76
C GLU A 255 -2.34 -0.90 32.39
N HIS A 256 -3.07 -1.67 31.59
CA HIS A 256 -3.69 -1.22 30.33
C HIS A 256 -4.98 -0.42 30.53
N ASP A 257 -5.55 -0.49 31.74
CA ASP A 257 -6.95 -0.13 32.02
C ASP A 257 -7.17 1.32 32.47
N ARG A 258 -6.12 2.16 32.46
CA ARG A 258 -6.33 3.60 32.67
C ARG A 258 -6.99 4.16 31.42
N PRO A 259 -8.22 4.70 31.47
CA PRO A 259 -8.84 5.37 30.34
C PRO A 259 -7.93 6.52 29.93
N ARG A 260 -7.17 6.31 28.87
CA ARG A 260 -6.19 7.29 28.42
C ARG A 260 -7.00 8.44 27.83
N PRO A 261 -6.71 9.69 28.23
CA PRO A 261 -7.45 10.83 27.71
C PRO A 261 -7.38 10.76 26.18
N ARG A 262 -8.54 10.80 25.53
CA ARG A 262 -8.61 11.11 24.11
C ARG A 262 -7.70 12.32 23.91
N ARG A 263 -6.65 12.21 23.09
CA ARG A 263 -5.79 13.36 22.77
C ARG A 263 -6.70 14.37 22.06
N SER A 264 -7.28 15.27 22.84
CA SER A 264 -8.23 16.30 22.41
C SER A 264 -7.64 17.15 21.29
N ASP A 265 -6.32 17.32 21.28
CA ASP A 265 -5.67 18.36 20.49
C ASP A 265 -4.70 17.82 19.42
N ASP A 266 -4.56 16.49 19.23
CA ASP A 266 -3.62 15.85 18.28
C ASP A 266 -2.22 16.52 18.25
N ALA A 267 -1.77 17.02 19.41
CA ALA A 267 -0.54 17.80 19.50
C ALA A 267 0.70 16.89 19.36
N PRO A 268 1.73 17.32 18.62
CA PRO A 268 2.96 16.54 18.50
C PRO A 268 3.67 16.43 19.84
N PRO A 269 4.25 15.26 20.18
CA PRO A 269 5.19 15.16 21.29
C PRO A 269 6.51 15.87 20.90
N ASN A 270 7.30 16.27 21.91
CA ASN A 270 8.61 16.87 21.66
C ASN A 270 9.56 15.87 20.97
N GLU A 271 9.52 14.61 21.39
CA GLU A 271 10.26 13.51 20.82
C GLU A 271 9.38 12.26 20.84
N LEU A 272 9.61 11.32 19.93
CA LEU A 272 8.95 10.02 19.97
C LEU A 272 9.50 9.19 21.13
N ALA A 273 8.63 8.42 21.77
CA ALA A 273 8.99 7.54 22.88
C ALA A 273 9.89 6.39 22.41
N ASP A 274 10.93 6.08 23.20
CA ASP A 274 11.62 4.80 23.08
C ASP A 274 10.65 3.64 23.40
N PRO A 275 10.79 2.47 22.76
CA PRO A 275 10.04 1.29 23.14
C PRO A 275 10.21 0.98 24.63
N VAL A 276 9.09 0.74 25.31
CA VAL A 276 9.08 0.40 26.74
C VAL A 276 9.87 -0.88 26.97
N ALA A 277 10.83 -0.81 27.88
CA ALA A 277 11.63 -1.95 28.30
C ALA A 277 10.91 -2.71 29.42
N ASP A 278 10.76 -4.02 29.27
CA ASP A 278 10.22 -4.92 30.28
C ASP A 278 11.25 -6.02 30.61
N PRO A 279 11.40 -6.47 31.87
CA PRO A 279 12.32 -7.55 32.22
C PRO A 279 12.10 -8.85 31.44
N ASN A 280 10.87 -9.11 30.99
CA ASN A 280 10.49 -10.30 30.24
C ASN A 280 10.37 -10.03 28.73
N GLU A 281 10.90 -8.89 28.23
CA GLU A 281 10.75 -8.48 26.85
C GLU A 281 11.36 -9.49 25.86
N MET A 282 10.54 -9.91 24.90
CA MET A 282 10.98 -10.73 23.77
C MET A 282 11.52 -9.82 22.65
N PRO A 283 12.53 -10.28 21.87
CA PRO A 283 12.98 -9.54 20.70
C PRO A 283 11.85 -9.27 19.73
N PHE A 284 11.72 -8.01 19.30
CA PHE A 284 10.69 -7.61 18.34
C PHE A 284 10.90 -8.27 16.97
N THR A 285 9.85 -8.92 16.47
CA THR A 285 9.78 -9.43 15.11
C THR A 285 8.65 -8.75 14.35
N PRO A 286 8.92 -8.10 13.19
CA PRO A 286 7.86 -7.52 12.36
C PRO A 286 6.82 -8.57 11.96
N PRO A 287 5.54 -8.17 11.78
CA PRO A 287 4.50 -9.09 11.30
C PRO A 287 4.91 -9.79 10.00
N PRO A 288 4.53 -11.07 9.79
CA PRO A 288 4.84 -11.77 8.56
C PRO A 288 4.35 -11.00 7.33
N ALA A 289 5.18 -10.90 6.30
CA ALA A 289 4.82 -10.22 5.05
C ALA A 289 3.51 -10.76 4.47
N VAL A 290 2.69 -9.87 3.91
CA VAL A 290 1.46 -10.26 3.22
C VAL A 290 1.84 -10.73 1.82
N GLU A 291 1.59 -12.01 1.52
CA GLU A 291 2.14 -12.68 0.33
C GLU A 291 1.92 -11.94 -1.00
N PHE A 292 0.75 -11.32 -1.18
CA PHE A 292 0.47 -10.60 -2.43
C PHE A 292 1.05 -9.18 -2.46
N ARG A 293 1.39 -8.61 -1.30
CA ARG A 293 2.06 -7.32 -1.22
C ARG A 293 3.55 -7.45 -1.52
N LEU A 294 4.08 -8.67 -1.39
CA LEU A 294 5.50 -8.97 -1.54
C LEU A 294 6.36 -8.21 -0.50
N ASP A 295 7.62 -8.61 -0.34
CA ASP A 295 8.50 -8.08 0.71
C ASP A 295 9.30 -6.87 0.21
N ASN A 296 9.20 -5.75 0.94
CA ASN A 296 9.81 -4.46 0.60
C ASN A 296 11.19 -4.25 1.26
N ASP A 297 11.67 -5.21 2.06
CA ASP A 297 12.91 -5.16 2.83
C ASP A 297 14.09 -4.56 2.04
N GLN A 298 14.23 -4.86 0.74
CA GLN A 298 15.39 -4.43 -0.03
C GLN A 298 15.46 -2.95 -0.39
N GLN A 299 14.34 -2.22 -0.54
CA GLN A 299 14.42 -0.83 -1.04
C GLN A 299 14.58 0.20 0.06
N PHE A 300 13.82 0.11 1.15
CA PHE A 300 13.99 1.04 2.27
C PHE A 300 15.39 0.96 2.87
N HIS A 301 16.01 -0.23 2.86
CA HIS A 301 17.43 -0.41 3.19
C HIS A 301 18.41 0.04 2.09
N GLN A 302 18.08 -0.06 0.80
CA GLN A 302 18.96 0.39 -0.28
C GLN A 302 19.00 1.92 -0.45
N PHE A 303 17.91 2.62 -0.10
CA PHE A 303 17.91 4.08 0.06
C PHE A 303 18.86 4.55 1.18
N GLU A 304 19.22 3.70 2.15
CA GLU A 304 20.21 3.99 3.20
C GLU A 304 21.67 3.90 2.69
N ILE A 305 21.95 3.15 1.62
CA ILE A 305 23.33 2.81 1.20
C ILE A 305 23.80 3.60 -0.04
N LYS A 306 22.91 3.95 -0.98
CA LYS A 306 23.30 4.51 -2.29
C LYS A 306 23.64 6.01 -2.34
N THR A 307 23.54 6.76 -1.24
CA THR A 307 23.80 8.22 -1.23
C THR A 307 25.23 8.62 -0.85
N ASN A 308 26.16 7.67 -0.72
CA ASN A 308 27.59 7.93 -0.51
C ASN A 308 28.41 8.07 -1.82
N SER A 309 27.76 8.09 -2.98
CA SER A 309 28.38 8.49 -4.24
C SER A 309 27.62 9.66 -4.84
N ASP A 310 28.31 10.78 -5.02
CA ASP A 310 27.87 11.95 -5.77
C ASP A 310 27.19 11.52 -7.08
N ASP A 311 25.88 11.73 -7.18
CA ASP A 311 25.23 11.92 -8.47
C ASP A 311 24.24 13.08 -8.34
N ARG A 312 24.59 14.18 -9.01
CA ARG A 312 23.82 15.41 -9.09
C ARG A 312 22.63 15.22 -10.04
N ASP A 313 21.50 15.75 -9.59
CA ASP A 313 20.37 16.28 -10.37
C ASP A 313 19.93 15.52 -11.63
N GLY A 314 18.85 14.75 -11.46
CA GLY A 314 17.95 14.33 -12.53
C GLY A 314 16.50 14.69 -12.18
N VAL A 315 16.19 15.97 -11.99
CA VAL A 315 14.80 16.43 -11.94
C VAL A 315 14.19 16.19 -13.32
N ILE A 316 13.30 15.19 -13.40
CA ILE A 316 12.47 14.98 -14.60
C ILE A 316 11.43 16.09 -14.61
N SER A 317 11.76 17.21 -15.25
CA SER A 317 10.78 18.23 -15.62
C SER A 317 9.85 17.62 -16.67
N ALA A 318 8.57 17.45 -16.33
CA ALA A 318 7.53 17.21 -17.32
C ALA A 318 7.54 18.41 -18.29
N GLY A 319 8.02 18.20 -19.50
CA GLY A 319 7.96 19.21 -20.55
C GLY A 319 6.50 19.53 -20.86
N ASN A 320 6.18 20.82 -20.94
CA ASN A 320 4.90 21.30 -21.47
C ASN A 320 4.80 20.91 -22.96
N ASP A 321 4.26 19.72 -23.20
CA ASP A 321 3.76 19.31 -24.50
C ASP A 321 2.30 19.81 -24.61
N PRO A 322 1.94 20.61 -25.62
CA PRO A 322 0.55 21.00 -25.86
C PRO A 322 -0.38 19.81 -26.20
N GLN A 323 0.16 18.58 -26.28
CA GLN A 323 -0.55 17.31 -26.33
C GLN A 323 -0.46 16.50 -25.01
N GLY A 324 -0.36 17.17 -23.87
CA GLY A 324 -0.31 16.53 -22.54
C GLY A 324 -1.64 15.95 -22.03
N PRO A 325 -1.61 15.18 -20.92
CA PRO A 325 -2.80 14.63 -20.28
C PRO A 325 -3.83 15.73 -19.91
N LEU A 326 -5.12 15.42 -20.11
CA LEU A 326 -6.20 16.40 -19.99
C LEU A 326 -6.48 16.76 -18.51
N GLY A 327 -6.84 18.02 -18.28
CA GLY A 327 -7.23 18.56 -16.97
C GLY A 327 -8.71 18.35 -16.66
N ARG A 328 -9.11 18.32 -15.38
CA ARG A 328 -10.52 18.26 -14.96
C ARG A 328 -11.14 19.67 -14.95
N ASP A 329 -11.42 20.21 -16.13
CA ASP A 329 -11.90 21.59 -16.23
C ASP A 329 -13.43 21.70 -16.41
N GLU A 330 -14.15 20.58 -16.60
CA GLU A 330 -15.60 20.58 -16.85
C GLU A 330 -16.39 19.71 -15.83
N PRO A 331 -17.53 20.20 -15.30
CA PRO A 331 -18.43 19.41 -14.45
C PRO A 331 -19.03 18.22 -15.22
N PHE A 332 -19.27 17.11 -14.53
CA PHE A 332 -19.72 15.81 -15.10
C PHE A 332 -18.76 15.19 -16.14
N SER A 333 -17.49 15.60 -16.13
CA SER A 333 -16.45 14.98 -16.94
C SER A 333 -15.50 14.15 -16.08
N TYR A 334 -15.23 12.92 -16.53
CA TYR A 334 -14.32 11.99 -15.89
C TYR A 334 -13.14 11.73 -16.83
N LEU A 335 -11.93 11.87 -16.30
CA LEU A 335 -10.72 11.49 -17.03
C LEU A 335 -10.66 9.96 -17.13
N TYR A 336 -10.68 9.47 -18.35
CA TYR A 336 -10.61 8.05 -18.65
C TYR A 336 -9.32 7.78 -19.43
N PRO A 337 -8.54 6.78 -19.02
CA PRO A 337 -7.35 6.39 -19.75
C PRO A 337 -7.70 5.41 -20.88
N GLU A 338 -7.04 5.54 -22.02
CA GLU A 338 -7.33 4.74 -23.22
C GLU A 338 -6.08 4.02 -23.76
N TRP A 339 -6.34 2.89 -24.41
CA TRP A 339 -5.36 2.21 -25.24
C TRP A 339 -5.43 2.75 -26.66
N ASP A 340 -4.37 3.44 -27.11
CA ASP A 340 -4.25 3.90 -28.49
C ASP A 340 -3.69 2.76 -29.35
N PHE A 341 -4.56 2.13 -30.14
CA PHE A 341 -4.17 1.01 -31.01
C PHE A 341 -3.21 1.42 -32.12
N ARG A 342 -3.24 2.69 -32.58
CA ARG A 342 -2.36 3.18 -33.66
C ARG A 342 -0.98 3.49 -33.13
N ALA A 343 -0.89 4.06 -31.93
CA ALA A 343 0.37 4.32 -31.26
C ALA A 343 0.94 3.09 -30.54
N GLY A 344 0.14 2.02 -30.36
CA GLY A 344 0.53 0.83 -29.59
C GLY A 344 0.85 1.17 -28.13
N ALA A 345 0.22 2.22 -27.60
CA ALA A 345 0.59 2.83 -26.34
C ALA A 345 -0.65 3.16 -25.49
N TYR A 346 -0.54 2.92 -24.19
CA TYR A 346 -1.54 3.35 -23.23
C TYR A 346 -1.32 4.82 -22.87
N ARG A 347 -2.39 5.62 -22.88
CA ARG A 347 -2.34 7.04 -22.53
C ARG A 347 -3.21 7.31 -21.31
N SER A 348 -2.56 7.67 -20.20
CA SER A 348 -3.24 8.06 -18.97
C SER A 348 -3.91 9.43 -19.12
N ARG A 349 -5.14 9.57 -18.62
CA ARG A 349 -5.92 10.83 -18.65
C ARG A 349 -6.06 11.43 -20.06
N TRP A 350 -6.24 10.57 -21.06
CA TRP A 350 -6.26 10.96 -22.48
C TRP A 350 -7.67 11.26 -23.02
N CYS A 351 -8.71 10.82 -22.31
CA CYS A 351 -10.10 10.99 -22.73
C CYS A 351 -10.93 11.62 -21.63
N HIS A 352 -11.89 12.45 -22.03
CA HIS A 352 -13.00 12.88 -21.17
C HIS A 352 -14.20 12.00 -21.47
N VAL A 353 -14.64 11.25 -20.47
CA VAL A 353 -15.99 10.68 -20.46
C VAL A 353 -16.91 11.74 -19.88
N ARG A 354 -17.78 12.29 -20.70
CA ARG A 354 -18.82 13.23 -20.27
C ARG A 354 -20.08 12.45 -19.95
N ASP A 355 -20.51 12.54 -18.71
CA ASP A 355 -21.83 12.05 -18.34
C ASP A 355 -22.87 13.06 -18.84
N ARG A 356 -23.81 12.59 -19.66
CA ARG A 356 -24.93 13.38 -20.16
C ARG A 356 -26.21 12.68 -19.77
N ILE A 357 -27.00 13.34 -18.93
CA ILE A 357 -28.39 12.96 -18.71
C ILE A 357 -29.13 13.31 -20.01
N ILE A 358 -29.62 12.28 -20.69
CA ILE A 358 -30.43 12.42 -21.89
C ILE A 358 -31.89 12.40 -21.42
N ASP A 359 -32.73 13.30 -21.93
CA ASP A 359 -34.16 13.25 -21.67
C ASP A 359 -34.74 11.90 -22.17
N GLU A 360 -35.69 11.33 -21.43
CA GLU A 360 -36.35 10.08 -21.80
C GLU A 360 -36.94 10.21 -23.21
N GLY A 361 -36.41 9.44 -24.16
CA GLY A 361 -36.94 9.35 -25.52
C GLY A 361 -38.32 8.69 -25.54
N THR A 362 -39.15 9.04 -26.53
CA THR A 362 -40.43 8.34 -26.71
C THR A 362 -40.18 6.90 -27.17
N SER A 363 -41.07 5.98 -26.79
CA SER A 363 -41.00 4.55 -27.14
C SER A 363 -41.12 4.27 -28.65
N ASP A 364 -41.33 5.30 -29.46
CA ASP A 364 -41.53 5.23 -30.90
C ASP A 364 -40.23 4.79 -31.60
N PHE A 365 -39.09 5.37 -31.24
CA PHE A 365 -37.78 4.99 -31.81
C PHE A 365 -37.45 3.51 -31.57
N TYR A 366 -37.71 3.02 -30.35
CA TYR A 366 -37.53 1.62 -29.99
C TYR A 366 -38.44 0.71 -30.83
N SER A 367 -39.69 1.13 -31.04
CA SER A 367 -40.71 0.35 -31.75
C SER A 367 -40.47 0.32 -33.26
N GLU A 368 -40.05 1.44 -33.85
CA GLU A 368 -39.64 1.55 -35.26
C GLU A 368 -38.40 0.70 -35.55
N THR A 369 -37.36 0.79 -34.70
CA THR A 369 -36.13 0.00 -34.85
C THR A 369 -36.41 -1.51 -34.76
N LEU A 370 -37.32 -1.92 -33.88
CA LEU A 370 -37.73 -3.33 -33.74
C LEU A 370 -38.56 -3.84 -34.92
N ALA A 371 -39.35 -2.97 -35.55
CA ALA A 371 -40.11 -3.31 -36.74
C ALA A 371 -39.21 -3.43 -37.97
N GLU A 372 -38.21 -2.55 -38.10
CA GLU A 372 -37.28 -2.50 -39.24
C GLU A 372 -36.27 -3.66 -39.24
N HIS A 373 -35.89 -4.16 -38.05
CA HIS A 373 -34.89 -5.23 -37.91
C HIS A 373 -35.45 -6.54 -37.36
N ARG A 374 -36.78 -6.74 -37.46
CA ARG A 374 -37.39 -8.04 -37.15
C ARG A 374 -37.07 -9.03 -38.28
N PRO A 375 -36.51 -10.22 -38.00
CA PRO A 375 -36.17 -11.21 -39.01
C PRO A 375 -37.39 -11.83 -39.71
#